data_AF-A0A106P5Y3-F1
#
_entry.id   AF-A0A106P5Y3-F1
#
_cell.length_a   1.000
_cell.length_b   1.000
_cell.length_c   1.000
_cell.angle_alpha   90.00
_cell.angle_beta   90.00
_cell.angle_gamma   90.00
#
_symmetry.space_group_name_H-M   'P 1'
#
loop_
_entity.id
_entity.type
_entity.pdbx_description
1 polymer ?
#
loop_
_entity_poly.entity_id
_entity_poly.type
_entity_poly.pdbx_seq_one_letter_code
_entity_poly.pdbx_strand_id
1 'polypeptide(L)'
;MYRHLLVTVECAPGGIDAVGHALELARAIGARITFVLAGAAPGPYLPGAQAAEQGAKVEAAARAQGVSHAIAPADGATLDELAGRHGCDLICVAALPGSADAAAGARRRDLLATSAVPVLVCAASKPAAARVIARCLDAHRAVAALLHALMRAGAATGEPEQRAAAVRRVLADLAGKQRPDRGDVTEAQLFAMLRARTECVAAELDELARQQRRDARALDALAGMAEDVPPQAGAAAFDAALARYARGVFEQMGRKEGVIFPAARRYLGDADWAALDAGPPADMNTNTNETDDARRASD
;
A
#
# COMPACT_ATOMS: atom_id res chain seq x y z
N MET A 1 -27.57 8.88 13.59
CA MET A 1 -26.29 8.15 13.69
C MET A 1 -25.84 7.89 12.26
N TYR A 2 -24.58 8.18 11.91
CA TYR A 2 -24.06 8.02 10.55
C TYR A 2 -24.13 6.56 10.11
N ARG A 3 -24.55 6.31 8.89
CA ARG A 3 -24.78 4.96 8.32
C ARG A 3 -23.94 4.70 7.09
N HIS A 4 -23.46 5.74 6.41
CA HIS A 4 -22.74 5.60 5.15
C HIS A 4 -21.69 6.70 4.97
N LEU A 5 -20.41 6.30 5.06
CA LEU A 5 -19.27 7.19 4.97
C LEU A 5 -18.75 7.26 3.52
N LEU A 6 -18.35 8.45 3.08
CA LEU A 6 -17.58 8.68 1.86
C LEU A 6 -16.12 8.94 2.22
N VAL A 7 -15.18 8.30 1.53
CA VAL A 7 -13.74 8.47 1.76
C VAL A 7 -13.02 8.59 0.42
N THR A 8 -12.15 9.59 0.26
CA THR A 8 -11.26 9.66 -0.90
C THR A 8 -10.01 8.82 -0.68
N VAL A 9 -9.59 8.10 -1.72
CA VAL A 9 -8.40 7.25 -1.69
C VAL A 9 -7.27 7.99 -2.38
N GLU A 10 -6.37 8.55 -1.56
CA GLU A 10 -5.12 9.13 -2.04
C GLU A 10 -3.95 8.25 -1.57
N CYS A 11 -2.98 8.00 -2.45
CA CYS A 11 -1.77 7.23 -2.09
C CYS A 11 -0.76 8.05 -1.26
N ALA A 12 -1.13 9.27 -0.84
CA ALA A 12 -0.33 10.08 0.07
C ALA A 12 -0.57 9.64 1.52
N PRO A 13 0.40 9.84 2.45
CA PRO A 13 0.26 9.43 3.85
C PRO A 13 -1.04 9.90 4.51
N GLY A 14 -1.47 11.15 4.23
CA GLY A 14 -2.73 11.68 4.75
C GLY A 14 -3.98 10.91 4.28
N GLY A 15 -4.01 10.46 3.01
CA GLY A 15 -5.13 9.69 2.46
C GLY A 15 -5.31 8.35 3.17
N ILE A 16 -4.22 7.69 3.54
CA ILE A 16 -4.26 6.43 4.29
C ILE A 16 -4.74 6.65 5.72
N ASP A 17 -4.41 7.78 6.34
CA ASP A 17 -4.95 8.16 7.66
C ASP A 17 -6.48 8.30 7.59
N ALA A 18 -7.00 8.90 6.52
CA ALA A 18 -8.44 9.02 6.30
C ALA A 18 -9.11 7.65 6.10
N VAL A 19 -8.52 6.79 5.26
CA VAL A 19 -9.03 5.43 5.02
C VAL A 19 -9.04 4.60 6.31
N GLY A 20 -7.94 4.62 7.06
CA GLY A 20 -7.83 3.90 8.32
C GLY A 20 -8.86 4.35 9.36
N HIS A 21 -8.97 5.66 9.60
CA HIS A 21 -9.95 6.20 10.55
C HIS A 21 -11.40 5.98 10.11
N ALA A 22 -11.70 6.10 8.82
CA ALA A 22 -13.03 5.83 8.31
C ALA A 22 -13.42 4.35 8.49
N LEU A 23 -12.49 3.42 8.22
CA LEU A 23 -12.69 1.99 8.45
C LEU A 23 -12.94 1.67 9.93
N GLU A 24 -12.12 2.22 10.83
CA GLU A 24 -12.29 2.03 12.27
C GLU A 24 -13.64 2.58 12.76
N LEU A 25 -14.02 3.78 12.30
CA LEU A 25 -15.30 4.40 12.64
C LEU A 25 -16.47 3.58 12.11
N ALA A 26 -16.43 3.19 10.84
CA ALA A 26 -17.49 2.41 10.21
C ALA A 26 -17.68 1.06 10.90
N ARG A 27 -16.60 0.37 11.25
CA ARG A 27 -16.65 -0.86 12.03
C ARG A 27 -17.28 -0.64 13.41
N ALA A 28 -16.91 0.45 14.09
CA ALA A 28 -17.41 0.75 15.43
C ALA A 28 -18.91 1.09 15.46
N ILE A 29 -19.44 1.74 14.42
CA ILE A 29 -20.85 2.17 14.35
C ILE A 29 -21.73 1.30 13.45
N GLY A 30 -21.18 0.26 12.82
CA GLY A 30 -21.90 -0.59 11.88
C GLY A 30 -22.30 0.11 10.58
N ALA A 31 -21.51 1.11 10.15
CA ALA A 31 -21.76 1.83 8.90
C ALA A 31 -21.08 1.16 7.69
N ARG A 32 -21.57 1.49 6.49
CA ARG A 32 -20.93 1.13 5.22
C ARG A 32 -20.02 2.26 4.74
N ILE A 33 -19.06 1.95 3.87
CA ILE A 33 -18.15 2.94 3.27
C ILE A 33 -18.26 2.93 1.73
N THR A 34 -18.24 4.10 1.11
CA THR A 34 -17.89 4.25 -0.31
C THR A 34 -16.49 4.85 -0.42
N PHE A 35 -15.59 4.12 -1.07
CA PHE A 35 -14.27 4.61 -1.45
C PHE A 35 -14.33 5.28 -2.82
N VAL A 36 -13.88 6.52 -2.91
CA VAL A 36 -13.71 7.24 -4.17
C VAL A 36 -12.25 7.17 -4.57
N LEU A 37 -11.96 6.44 -5.64
CA LEU A 37 -10.59 6.30 -6.14
C LEU A 37 -10.19 7.57 -6.87
N ALA A 38 -9.07 8.17 -6.46
CA ALA A 38 -8.51 9.31 -7.17
C ALA A 38 -8.27 8.96 -8.65
N GLY A 39 -8.62 9.88 -9.55
CA GLY A 39 -8.33 9.73 -10.97
C GLY A 39 -6.83 9.56 -11.21
N ALA A 40 -6.46 8.78 -12.24
CA ALA A 40 -5.05 8.54 -12.55
C ALA A 40 -4.32 9.88 -12.77
N ALA A 41 -3.20 10.09 -12.07
CA ALA A 41 -2.32 11.20 -12.40
C ALA A 41 -1.67 10.92 -13.78
N PRO A 42 -1.41 11.94 -14.62
CA PRO A 42 -0.60 11.77 -15.82
C PRO A 42 0.75 11.16 -15.40
N GLY A 43 1.04 9.97 -15.89
CA GLY A 43 2.19 9.21 -15.42
C GLY A 43 2.47 8.02 -16.31
N PRO A 44 3.54 7.27 -16.03
CA PRO A 44 3.94 6.15 -16.86
C PRO A 44 2.98 4.97 -16.73
N TYR A 45 1.93 5.00 -15.91
CA TYR A 45 1.03 3.88 -15.66
C TYR A 45 0.20 3.50 -16.89
N LEU A 46 -0.14 2.21 -17.01
CA LEU A 46 -1.16 1.79 -17.97
C LEU A 46 -2.53 2.40 -17.58
N PRO A 47 -3.40 2.69 -18.57
CA PRO A 47 -4.75 3.16 -18.28
C PRO A 47 -5.47 2.23 -17.29
N GLY A 48 -6.06 2.80 -16.24
CA GLY A 48 -6.80 2.05 -15.22
C GLY A 48 -5.96 1.26 -14.21
N ALA A 49 -4.65 1.11 -14.41
CA ALA A 49 -3.81 0.31 -13.51
C ALA A 49 -3.73 0.90 -12.09
N GLN A 50 -3.70 2.22 -11.97
CA GLN A 50 -3.72 2.90 -10.67
C GLN A 50 -5.06 2.70 -9.94
N ALA A 51 -6.18 2.77 -10.66
CA ALA A 51 -7.50 2.52 -10.08
C ALA A 51 -7.65 1.04 -9.65
N ALA A 52 -7.12 0.10 -10.43
CA ALA A 52 -7.09 -1.32 -10.07
C ALA A 52 -6.25 -1.58 -8.81
N GLU A 53 -5.07 -0.96 -8.70
CA GLU A 53 -4.23 -0.99 -7.49
C GLU A 53 -4.99 -0.46 -6.27
N GLN A 54 -5.50 0.77 -6.37
CA GLN A 54 -6.18 1.42 -5.25
C GLN A 54 -7.44 0.66 -4.83
N GLY A 55 -8.21 0.17 -5.82
CA GLY A 55 -9.39 -0.65 -5.59
C GLY A 55 -9.06 -1.93 -4.83
N ALA A 56 -8.04 -2.68 -5.26
CA ALA A 56 -7.61 -3.89 -4.57
C ALA A 56 -7.16 -3.62 -3.13
N LYS A 57 -6.44 -2.52 -2.89
CA LYS A 57 -6.00 -2.11 -1.55
C LYS A 57 -7.19 -1.83 -0.62
N VAL A 58 -8.13 -0.98 -1.03
CA VAL A 58 -9.25 -0.59 -0.15
C VAL A 58 -10.28 -1.70 0.01
N GLU A 59 -10.48 -2.54 -1.01
CA GLU A 59 -11.30 -3.75 -0.92
C GLU A 59 -10.74 -4.71 0.14
N ALA A 60 -9.43 -4.96 0.10
CA ALA A 60 -8.76 -5.83 1.07
C ALA A 60 -8.81 -5.27 2.49
N ALA A 61 -8.59 -3.96 2.65
CA ALA A 61 -8.70 -3.27 3.93
C ALA A 61 -10.12 -3.38 4.53
N ALA A 62 -11.14 -3.10 3.73
CA ALA A 62 -12.53 -3.18 4.18
C ALA A 62 -12.96 -4.60 4.55
N ARG A 63 -12.56 -5.59 3.74
CA ARG A 63 -12.82 -7.01 4.04
C ARG A 63 -12.15 -7.46 5.33
N ALA A 64 -10.90 -7.08 5.55
CA ALA A 64 -10.16 -7.42 6.77
C ALA A 64 -10.81 -6.82 8.03
N GLN A 65 -11.44 -5.64 7.91
CA GLN A 65 -12.18 -5.00 9.01
C GLN A 65 -13.65 -5.47 9.13
N GLY A 66 -14.13 -6.31 8.21
CA GLY A 66 -15.52 -6.75 8.17
C GLY A 66 -16.52 -5.64 7.81
N VAL A 67 -16.08 -4.61 7.08
CA VAL A 67 -16.90 -3.44 6.73
C VAL A 67 -17.53 -3.60 5.35
N SER A 68 -18.84 -3.36 5.27
CA SER A 68 -19.56 -3.27 3.99
C SER A 68 -19.03 -2.09 3.18
N HIS A 69 -18.64 -2.33 1.93
CA HIS A 69 -18.01 -1.29 1.10
C HIS A 69 -18.54 -1.25 -0.33
N ALA A 70 -18.37 -0.09 -0.95
CA ALA A 70 -18.49 0.15 -2.38
C ALA A 70 -17.26 0.94 -2.86
N ILE A 71 -16.93 0.80 -4.14
CA ILE A 71 -15.82 1.52 -4.77
C ILE A 71 -16.39 2.28 -5.97
N ALA A 72 -16.08 3.56 -6.06
CA ALA A 72 -16.50 4.45 -7.14
C ALA A 72 -15.28 5.18 -7.72
N PRO A 73 -15.24 5.44 -9.04
CA PRO A 73 -14.22 6.29 -9.63
C PRO A 73 -14.48 7.77 -9.28
N ALA A 74 -13.42 8.56 -9.13
CA ALA A 74 -13.55 10.01 -9.20
C ALA A 74 -13.87 10.43 -10.65
N ASP A 75 -14.89 11.25 -10.83
CA ASP A 75 -15.39 11.71 -12.13
C ASP A 75 -15.39 13.25 -12.24
N GLY A 76 -14.60 13.93 -11.41
CA GLY A 76 -14.51 15.38 -11.35
C GLY A 76 -15.63 16.05 -10.55
N ALA A 77 -16.61 15.29 -10.04
CA ALA A 77 -17.61 15.79 -9.13
C ALA A 77 -17.01 16.22 -7.78
N THR A 78 -17.66 17.18 -7.14
CA THR A 78 -17.35 17.58 -5.76
C THR A 78 -17.66 16.46 -4.77
N LEU A 79 -17.08 16.52 -3.57
CA LEU A 79 -17.34 15.52 -2.54
C LEU A 79 -18.81 15.48 -2.09
N ASP A 80 -19.49 16.63 -2.09
CA ASP A 80 -20.93 16.70 -1.79
C ASP A 80 -21.78 16.02 -2.85
N GLU A 81 -21.48 16.24 -4.13
CA GLU A 81 -22.18 15.57 -5.23
C GLU A 81 -21.98 14.07 -5.18
N LEU A 82 -20.75 13.62 -4.89
CA LEU A 82 -20.43 12.21 -4.71
C LEU A 82 -21.15 11.62 -3.49
N ALA A 83 -21.19 12.35 -2.37
CA ALA A 83 -21.90 11.93 -1.17
C ALA A 83 -23.40 11.80 -1.46
N GLY A 84 -24.02 12.79 -2.10
CA GLY A 84 -25.44 12.76 -2.47
C GLY A 84 -25.76 11.61 -3.43
N ARG A 85 -24.93 11.40 -4.46
CA ARG A 85 -25.11 10.32 -5.45
C ARG A 85 -25.04 8.93 -4.83
N HIS A 86 -24.16 8.75 -3.86
CA HIS A 86 -23.97 7.47 -3.18
C HIS A 86 -24.80 7.33 -1.90
N GLY A 87 -25.55 8.35 -1.50
CA GLY A 87 -26.34 8.35 -0.26
C GLY A 87 -25.47 8.35 1.01
N CYS A 88 -24.26 8.91 0.93
CA CYS A 88 -23.37 9.04 2.08
C CYS A 88 -23.83 10.19 2.99
N ASP A 89 -23.80 9.95 4.30
CA ASP A 89 -24.21 10.88 5.35
C ASP A 89 -23.04 11.42 6.18
N LEU A 90 -21.81 11.02 5.86
CA LEU A 90 -20.57 11.56 6.42
C LEU A 90 -19.47 11.55 5.35
N ILE A 91 -18.72 12.65 5.23
CA ILE A 91 -17.52 12.72 4.39
C ILE A 91 -16.29 12.67 5.30
N CYS A 92 -15.40 11.71 5.09
CA CYS A 92 -14.13 11.63 5.82
C CYS A 92 -12.98 12.14 4.95
N VAL A 93 -12.22 13.09 5.48
CA VAL A 93 -11.07 13.68 4.80
C VAL A 93 -9.84 13.65 5.68
N ALA A 94 -8.67 13.46 5.07
CA ALA A 94 -7.38 13.52 5.75
C ALA A 94 -7.14 14.89 6.40
N ALA A 95 -6.42 14.96 7.52
CA ALA A 95 -5.80 16.21 7.93
C ALA A 95 -4.89 16.75 6.82
N LEU A 96 -4.88 18.06 6.61
CA LEU A 96 -3.92 18.67 5.70
C LEU A 96 -2.51 18.52 6.28
N PRO A 97 -1.52 18.10 5.49
CA PRO A 97 -0.13 18.09 5.95
C PRO A 97 0.33 19.53 6.23
N GLY A 98 1.32 19.69 7.12
CA GLY A 98 1.91 21.00 7.40
C GLY A 98 2.57 21.67 6.19
N SER A 99 2.87 20.90 5.14
CA SER A 99 3.41 21.36 3.85
C SER A 99 2.32 21.64 2.80
N ALA A 100 1.03 21.60 3.15
CA ALA A 100 -0.05 21.86 2.20
C ALA A 100 0.00 23.30 1.68
N ASP A 101 -0.25 23.48 0.39
CA ASP A 101 -0.32 24.81 -0.21
C ASP A 101 -1.57 25.59 0.23
N ALA A 102 -1.54 26.91 0.02
CA ALA A 102 -2.64 27.80 0.37
C ALA A 102 -3.95 27.46 -0.35
N ALA A 103 -3.87 26.87 -1.55
CA ALA A 103 -5.04 26.49 -2.34
C ALA A 103 -5.73 25.25 -1.76
N ALA A 104 -4.98 24.27 -1.27
CA ALA A 104 -5.50 23.11 -0.56
C ALA A 104 -6.16 23.52 0.76
N GLY A 105 -5.55 24.49 1.48
CA GLY A 105 -6.15 25.11 2.65
C GLY A 105 -7.44 25.87 2.34
N ALA A 106 -7.50 26.60 1.22
CA ALA A 106 -8.71 27.27 0.77
C ALA A 106 -9.82 26.27 0.39
N ARG A 107 -9.50 25.25 -0.42
CA ARG A 107 -10.44 24.18 -0.79
C ARG A 107 -11.01 23.46 0.43
N ARG A 108 -10.18 23.17 1.45
CA ARG A 108 -10.66 22.55 2.69
C ARG A 108 -11.60 23.47 3.46
N ARG A 109 -11.28 24.76 3.60
CA ARG A 109 -12.14 25.72 4.29
C ARG A 109 -13.48 25.89 3.58
N ASP A 110 -13.44 25.95 2.24
CA ASP A 110 -14.64 26.04 1.42
C ASP A 110 -15.55 24.81 1.62
N LEU A 111 -15.00 23.60 1.49
CA LEU A 111 -15.72 22.35 1.78
C LEU A 111 -16.36 22.36 3.17
N LEU A 112 -15.62 22.76 4.21
CA LEU A 112 -16.16 22.80 5.58
C LEU A 112 -17.25 23.86 5.77
N ALA A 113 -17.24 24.92 4.97
CA ALA A 113 -18.20 26.02 5.08
C ALA A 113 -19.48 25.79 4.26
N THR A 114 -19.37 25.06 3.14
CA THR A 114 -20.45 24.95 2.15
C THR A 114 -21.07 23.55 2.08
N SER A 115 -20.41 22.53 2.62
CA SER A 115 -20.86 21.14 2.50
C SER A 115 -22.18 20.91 3.23
N ALA A 116 -23.12 20.29 2.51
CA ALA A 116 -24.42 19.89 3.04
C ALA A 116 -24.32 18.59 3.88
N VAL A 117 -23.26 17.82 3.69
CA VAL A 117 -23.00 16.57 4.41
C VAL A 117 -21.96 16.83 5.50
N PRO A 118 -22.14 16.34 6.73
CA PRO A 118 -21.13 16.50 7.77
C PRO A 118 -19.75 16.01 7.33
N VAL A 119 -18.71 16.80 7.60
CA VAL A 119 -17.33 16.48 7.22
C VAL A 119 -16.50 16.16 8.47
N LEU A 120 -15.96 14.95 8.53
CA LEU A 120 -15.00 14.52 9.55
C LEU A 120 -13.57 14.71 9.03
N VAL A 121 -12.79 15.54 9.72
CA VAL A 121 -11.35 15.65 9.48
C VAL A 121 -10.63 14.62 10.35
N CYS A 122 -10.04 13.62 9.70
CA CYS A 122 -9.26 12.56 10.32
C CYS A 122 -7.97 13.13 10.92
N ALA A 123 -7.68 12.76 12.18
CA ALA A 123 -6.51 13.26 12.90
C ALA A 123 -5.20 12.91 12.17
N ALA A 124 -4.24 13.84 12.19
CA ALA A 124 -2.91 13.56 11.69
C ALA A 124 -2.16 12.64 12.66
N SER A 125 -1.37 11.73 12.10
CA SER A 125 -0.42 10.93 12.87
C SER A 125 0.61 11.80 13.62
N LYS A 126 1.08 11.31 14.78
CA LYS A 126 2.23 11.91 15.49
C LYS A 126 3.45 11.99 14.56
N PRO A 127 4.35 12.98 14.68
CA PRO A 127 5.43 13.19 13.70
C PRO A 127 6.33 11.98 13.46
N ALA A 128 6.75 11.27 14.52
CA ALA A 128 7.58 10.06 14.39
C ALA A 128 6.80 8.93 13.69
N ALA A 129 5.54 8.69 14.09
CA ALA A 129 4.66 7.72 13.44
C ALA A 129 4.43 8.05 11.96
N ALA A 130 4.21 9.34 11.64
CA ALA A 130 4.03 9.80 10.27
C ALA A 130 5.28 9.53 9.41
N ARG A 131 6.49 9.78 9.93
CA ARG A 131 7.74 9.50 9.20
C ARG A 131 7.97 8.01 8.98
N VAL A 132 7.80 7.20 10.03
CA VAL A 132 7.96 5.74 9.94
C VAL A 132 6.99 5.16 8.92
N ILE A 133 5.71 5.51 9.02
CA ILE A 133 4.68 5.02 8.10
C ILE A 133 4.95 5.52 6.67
N ALA A 134 5.36 6.77 6.49
CA ALA A 134 5.74 7.28 5.18
C ALA A 134 6.87 6.44 4.54
N ARG A 135 7.90 6.02 5.30
CA ARG A 135 8.95 5.13 4.76
C ARG A 135 8.40 3.78 4.30
N CYS A 136 7.50 3.16 5.07
CA CYS A 136 6.85 1.91 4.67
C CYS A 136 5.99 2.11 3.41
N LEU A 137 5.28 3.23 3.31
CA LEU A 137 4.50 3.58 2.12
C LEU A 137 5.39 3.84 0.90
N ASP A 138 6.57 4.43 1.09
CA ASP A 138 7.56 4.61 0.02
C ASP A 138 8.06 3.27 -0.51
N ALA A 139 8.29 2.30 0.39
CA ALA A 139 8.62 0.94 0.02
C ALA A 139 7.47 0.27 -0.76
N HIS A 140 6.22 0.44 -0.32
CA HIS A 140 5.04 -0.04 -1.05
C HIS A 140 4.93 0.60 -2.44
N ARG A 141 5.13 1.91 -2.55
CA ARG A 141 5.11 2.65 -3.83
C ARG A 141 6.21 2.16 -4.77
N ALA A 142 7.40 1.85 -4.25
CA ALA A 142 8.50 1.29 -5.05
C ALA A 142 8.14 -0.10 -5.61
N VAL A 143 7.52 -0.97 -4.82
CA VAL A 143 7.04 -2.28 -5.27
C VAL A 143 5.92 -2.14 -6.31
N ALA A 144 4.95 -1.26 -6.06
CA ALA A 144 3.88 -0.98 -7.02
C ALA A 144 4.45 -0.47 -8.36
N ALA A 145 5.43 0.43 -8.33
CA ALA A 145 6.08 0.94 -9.54
C ALA A 145 6.75 -0.17 -10.37
N LEU A 146 7.39 -1.16 -9.73
CA LEU A 146 7.95 -2.33 -10.41
C LEU A 146 6.86 -3.22 -11.03
N LEU A 147 5.76 -3.47 -10.31
CA LEU A 147 4.62 -4.22 -10.86
C LEU A 147 4.01 -3.53 -12.08
N HIS A 148 3.84 -2.21 -12.01
CA HIS A 148 3.36 -1.43 -13.16
C HIS A 148 4.35 -1.43 -14.32
N ALA A 149 5.66 -1.40 -14.06
CA ALA A 149 6.67 -1.57 -15.09
C ALA A 149 6.62 -2.96 -15.73
N LEU A 150 6.39 -4.00 -14.95
CA LEU A 150 6.27 -5.38 -15.43
C LEU A 150 5.03 -5.56 -16.32
N MET A 151 3.88 -5.04 -15.90
CA MET A 151 2.64 -5.06 -16.70
C MET A 151 2.81 -4.30 -18.03
N ARG A 152 3.53 -3.17 -18.02
CA ARG A 152 3.87 -2.44 -19.26
C ARG A 152 4.79 -3.22 -20.18
N ALA A 153 5.82 -3.85 -19.62
CA ALA A 153 6.75 -4.66 -20.40
C ALA A 153 6.03 -5.81 -21.11
N GLY A 154 5.04 -6.43 -20.47
CA GLY A 154 4.18 -7.44 -21.10
C GLY A 154 3.35 -6.88 -22.27
N ALA A 155 2.77 -5.68 -22.11
CA ALA A 155 1.91 -5.04 -23.11
C ALA A 155 2.65 -4.33 -24.26
N ALA A 156 3.95 -4.08 -24.12
CA ALA A 156 4.72 -3.32 -25.10
C ALA A 156 4.85 -4.07 -26.44
N THR A 157 4.72 -3.35 -27.56
CA THR A 157 5.06 -3.85 -28.89
C THR A 157 6.56 -3.63 -29.15
N GLY A 158 7.32 -4.70 -29.33
CA GLY A 158 8.78 -4.63 -29.49
C GLY A 158 9.44 -6.00 -29.60
N GLU A 159 10.74 -6.03 -29.82
CA GLU A 159 11.52 -7.27 -29.99
C GLU A 159 11.32 -8.24 -28.83
N PRO A 160 10.94 -9.51 -29.08
CA PRO A 160 10.63 -10.49 -28.03
C PRO A 160 11.76 -10.71 -27.02
N GLU A 161 13.01 -10.73 -27.49
CA GLU A 161 14.18 -10.97 -26.62
C GLU A 161 14.44 -9.80 -25.66
N GLN A 162 14.36 -8.56 -26.15
CA GLN A 162 14.53 -7.36 -25.32
C GLN A 162 13.41 -7.26 -24.27
N ARG A 163 12.19 -7.63 -24.66
CA ARG A 163 11.05 -7.69 -23.75
C ARG A 163 11.25 -8.74 -22.66
N ALA A 164 11.67 -9.95 -23.02
CA ALA A 164 11.95 -11.02 -22.08
C ALA A 164 13.07 -10.63 -21.10
N ALA A 165 14.14 -9.98 -21.60
CA ALA A 165 15.21 -9.47 -20.75
C ALA A 165 14.73 -8.39 -19.77
N ALA A 166 13.87 -7.46 -20.22
CA ALA A 166 13.28 -6.44 -19.35
C ALA A 166 12.38 -7.06 -18.26
N VAL A 167 11.55 -8.03 -18.64
CA VAL A 167 10.70 -8.80 -17.71
C VAL A 167 11.55 -9.51 -16.64
N ARG A 168 12.58 -10.25 -17.04
CA ARG A 168 13.48 -10.93 -16.09
C ARG A 168 14.17 -9.96 -15.13
N ARG A 169 14.65 -8.83 -15.63
CA ARG A 169 15.26 -7.78 -14.79
C ARG A 169 14.30 -7.26 -13.74
N VAL A 170 13.07 -6.90 -14.14
CA VAL A 170 12.07 -6.37 -13.19
C VAL A 170 11.65 -7.43 -12.17
N LEU A 171 11.52 -8.70 -12.58
CA LEU A 171 11.25 -9.81 -11.66
C LEU A 171 12.38 -10.00 -10.64
N ALA A 172 13.64 -9.90 -11.07
CA ALA A 172 14.80 -9.97 -10.17
C ALA A 172 14.83 -8.80 -9.18
N ASP A 173 14.57 -7.57 -9.64
CA ASP A 173 14.47 -6.38 -8.78
C ASP A 173 13.35 -6.54 -7.74
N LEU A 174 12.21 -7.10 -8.15
CA LEU A 174 11.07 -7.35 -7.27
C LEU A 174 11.38 -8.44 -6.23
N ALA A 175 12.01 -9.54 -6.65
CA ALA A 175 12.46 -10.58 -5.74
C ALA A 175 13.44 -10.03 -4.71
N GLY A 176 14.38 -9.19 -5.13
CA GLY A 176 15.32 -8.51 -4.24
C GLY A 176 14.65 -7.69 -3.14
N LYS A 177 13.51 -7.04 -3.44
CA LYS A 177 12.74 -6.23 -2.47
C LYS A 177 11.82 -7.04 -1.55
N GLN A 178 11.41 -8.24 -1.95
CA GLN A 178 10.49 -9.08 -1.18
C GLN A 178 11.18 -10.11 -0.30
N ARG A 179 12.50 -10.29 -0.43
CA ARG A 179 13.25 -11.23 0.41
C ARG A 179 13.23 -10.80 1.89
N PRO A 180 13.13 -11.73 2.85
CA PRO A 180 13.08 -11.41 4.28
C PRO A 180 14.32 -10.69 4.82
N ASP A 181 15.50 -10.93 4.25
CA ASP A 181 16.80 -10.35 4.65
C ASP A 181 17.05 -8.96 4.04
N ARG A 182 16.32 -8.61 2.96
CA ARG A 182 16.44 -7.33 2.23
C ARG A 182 15.13 -6.54 2.14
N GLY A 183 14.09 -7.04 2.82
CA GLY A 183 12.78 -6.40 2.90
C GLY A 183 12.81 -5.15 3.77
N ASP A 184 11.67 -4.50 3.94
CA ASP A 184 11.57 -3.32 4.81
C ASP A 184 11.74 -3.73 6.28
N VAL A 185 12.98 -3.58 6.78
CA VAL A 185 13.35 -3.84 8.18
C VAL A 185 12.47 -3.04 9.14
N THR A 186 12.07 -1.82 8.76
CA THR A 186 11.19 -0.97 9.55
C THR A 186 9.83 -1.62 9.75
N GLU A 187 9.26 -2.19 8.68
CA GLU A 187 7.94 -2.83 8.72
C GLU A 187 7.98 -4.10 9.58
N ALA A 188 9.04 -4.92 9.44
CA ALA A 188 9.24 -6.11 10.27
C ALA A 188 9.37 -5.77 11.76
N GLN A 189 10.14 -4.73 12.09
CA GLN A 189 10.26 -4.23 13.47
C GLN A 189 8.93 -3.70 14.00
N LEU A 190 8.18 -2.96 13.18
CA LEU A 190 6.85 -2.47 13.53
C LEU A 190 5.91 -3.63 13.86
N PHE A 191 5.89 -4.69 13.04
CA PHE A 191 5.05 -5.87 13.29
C PHE A 191 5.45 -6.60 14.56
N ALA A 192 6.76 -6.74 14.82
CA ALA A 192 7.25 -7.38 16.03
C ALA A 192 6.83 -6.62 17.29
N MET A 193 7.00 -5.29 17.30
CA MET A 193 6.56 -4.47 18.43
C MET A 193 5.05 -4.49 18.58
N LEU A 194 4.29 -4.43 17.48
CA LEU A 194 2.84 -4.46 17.55
C LEU A 194 2.33 -5.78 18.16
N ARG A 195 2.93 -6.93 17.80
CA ARG A 195 2.65 -8.23 18.45
C ARG A 195 2.93 -8.20 19.95
N ALA A 196 3.97 -7.51 20.39
CA ALA A 196 4.30 -7.38 21.80
C ALA A 196 3.35 -6.44 22.57
N ARG A 197 2.67 -5.52 21.88
CA ARG A 197 1.77 -4.53 22.49
C ARG A 197 0.31 -4.96 22.52
N THR A 198 -0.14 -5.81 21.59
CA THR A 198 -1.56 -6.19 21.50
C THR A 198 -1.79 -7.49 20.73
N GLU A 199 -2.78 -8.26 21.17
CA GLU A 199 -3.26 -9.46 20.47
C GLU A 199 -4.29 -9.14 19.38
N CYS A 200 -4.85 -7.92 19.36
CA CYS A 200 -6.02 -7.59 18.53
C CYS A 200 -5.76 -7.68 17.02
N VAL A 201 -4.50 -7.68 16.59
CA VAL A 201 -4.10 -7.82 15.18
C VAL A 201 -3.28 -9.08 14.92
N ALA A 202 -3.13 -9.97 15.91
CA ALA A 202 -2.31 -11.18 15.75
C ALA A 202 -2.78 -12.04 14.57
N ALA A 203 -4.09 -12.26 14.46
CA ALA A 203 -4.69 -13.02 13.36
C ALA A 203 -4.39 -12.40 11.98
N GLU A 204 -4.40 -11.07 11.86
CA GLU A 204 -4.09 -10.40 10.60
C GLU A 204 -2.60 -10.41 10.27
N LEU A 205 -1.72 -10.27 11.27
CA LEU A 205 -0.28 -10.41 11.07
C LEU A 205 0.10 -11.84 10.64
N ASP A 206 -0.64 -12.85 11.11
CA ASP A 206 -0.45 -14.24 10.69
C ASP A 206 -0.96 -14.48 9.27
N GLU A 207 -2.09 -13.88 8.89
CA GLU A 207 -2.59 -13.94 7.51
C GLU A 207 -1.64 -13.23 6.53
N LEU A 208 -1.10 -12.06 6.90
CA LEU A 208 -0.09 -11.37 6.11
C LEU A 208 1.16 -12.23 5.89
N ALA A 209 1.61 -12.96 6.92
CA ALA A 209 2.74 -13.88 6.80
C ALA A 209 2.41 -15.06 5.86
N ARG A 210 1.16 -15.56 5.86
CA ARG A 210 0.72 -16.58 4.89
C ARG A 210 0.67 -16.04 3.47
N GLN A 211 0.16 -14.82 3.28
CA GLN A 211 0.13 -14.13 1.98
C GLN A 211 1.53 -13.98 1.41
N GLN A 212 2.47 -13.46 2.20
CA GLN A 212 3.85 -13.27 1.76
C GLN A 212 4.51 -14.58 1.30
N ARG A 213 4.23 -15.72 1.98
CA ARG A 213 4.72 -17.03 1.52
C ARG A 213 4.08 -17.49 0.22
N ARG A 214 2.79 -17.18 0.00
CA ARG A 214 2.11 -17.49 -1.28
C ARG A 214 2.65 -16.62 -2.41
N ASP A 215 2.91 -15.35 -2.14
CA ASP A 215 3.41 -14.38 -3.11
C ASP A 215 4.84 -14.70 -3.52
N ALA A 216 5.70 -15.12 -2.59
CA ALA A 216 7.04 -15.60 -2.91
C ALA A 216 7.02 -16.78 -3.89
N ARG A 217 6.15 -17.78 -3.65
CA ARG A 217 5.98 -18.92 -4.58
C ARG A 217 5.43 -18.50 -5.94
N ALA A 218 4.52 -17.53 -5.96
CA ALA A 218 3.97 -16.99 -7.20
C ALA A 218 5.03 -16.22 -8.00
N LEU A 219 5.91 -15.50 -7.33
CA LEU A 219 7.03 -14.79 -7.94
C LEU A 219 8.06 -15.77 -8.52
N ASP A 220 8.40 -16.83 -7.80
CA ASP A 220 9.30 -17.89 -8.30
C ASP A 220 8.71 -18.56 -9.55
N ALA A 221 7.40 -18.82 -9.57
CA ALA A 221 6.71 -19.36 -10.73
C ALA A 221 6.74 -18.41 -11.94
N LEU A 222 6.55 -17.10 -11.71
CA LEU A 222 6.68 -16.08 -12.75
C LEU A 222 8.10 -16.01 -13.31
N ALA A 223 9.11 -16.11 -12.46
CA ALA A 223 10.51 -16.16 -12.88
C ALA A 223 10.78 -17.37 -13.78
N GLY A 224 10.32 -18.57 -13.39
CA GLY A 224 10.43 -19.77 -14.24
C GLY A 224 9.77 -19.61 -15.61
N MET A 225 8.54 -19.08 -15.65
CA MET A 225 7.84 -18.80 -16.92
C MET A 225 8.58 -17.80 -17.82
N ALA A 226 9.35 -16.87 -17.23
CA ALA A 226 10.12 -15.86 -17.97
C ALA A 226 11.48 -16.37 -18.47
N GLU A 227 12.00 -17.47 -17.92
CA GLU A 227 13.17 -18.19 -18.45
C GLU A 227 12.79 -19.08 -19.63
N ASP A 228 11.64 -19.76 -19.54
CA ASP A 228 11.21 -20.81 -20.48
C ASP A 228 10.63 -20.29 -21.82
N VAL A 229 10.70 -18.98 -22.11
CA VAL A 229 9.96 -18.25 -23.17
C VAL A 229 9.48 -19.14 -24.34
N PRO A 230 8.21 -19.61 -24.34
CA PRO A 230 7.64 -20.34 -25.45
C PRO A 230 6.95 -19.37 -26.45
N PRO A 231 6.58 -19.82 -27.67
CA PRO A 231 5.86 -19.01 -28.66
C PRO A 231 4.56 -18.44 -28.07
N GLN A 232 3.94 -17.49 -28.77
CA GLN A 232 2.73 -16.69 -28.42
C GLN A 232 1.66 -17.36 -27.52
N ALA A 233 1.53 -18.69 -27.51
CA ALA A 233 0.72 -19.48 -26.58
C ALA A 233 1.07 -19.34 -25.08
N GLY A 234 2.32 -19.00 -24.71
CA GLY A 234 2.75 -18.85 -23.31
C GLY A 234 2.42 -17.49 -22.68
N ALA A 235 2.18 -16.46 -23.49
CA ALA A 235 2.01 -15.07 -23.03
C ALA A 235 0.75 -14.89 -22.16
N ALA A 236 -0.37 -15.47 -22.57
CA ALA A 236 -1.62 -15.34 -21.82
C ALA A 236 -1.56 -15.98 -20.42
N ALA A 237 -0.83 -17.09 -20.28
CA ALA A 237 -0.62 -17.75 -18.98
C ALA A 237 0.26 -16.90 -18.05
N PHE A 238 1.32 -16.31 -18.61
CA PHE A 238 2.18 -15.38 -17.87
C PHE A 238 1.41 -14.14 -17.42
N ASP A 239 0.63 -13.52 -18.32
CA ASP A 239 -0.16 -12.32 -18.01
C ASP A 239 -1.21 -12.60 -16.92
N ALA A 240 -1.89 -13.75 -16.99
CA ALA A 240 -2.85 -14.16 -15.97
C ALA A 240 -2.16 -14.43 -14.60
N ALA A 241 -1.00 -15.07 -14.61
CA ALA A 241 -0.21 -15.28 -13.40
C ALA A 241 0.28 -13.96 -12.80
N LEU A 242 0.73 -13.02 -13.64
CA LEU A 242 1.18 -11.69 -13.25
C LEU A 242 0.03 -10.87 -12.65
N ALA A 243 -1.13 -10.87 -13.30
CA ALA A 243 -2.31 -10.15 -12.80
C ALA A 243 -2.76 -10.69 -11.43
N ARG A 244 -2.75 -12.01 -11.24
CA ARG A 244 -3.06 -12.64 -9.95
C ARG A 244 -2.04 -12.27 -8.87
N TYR A 245 -0.76 -12.30 -9.20
CA TYR A 245 0.31 -11.94 -8.28
C TYR A 245 0.25 -10.45 -7.90
N ALA A 246 0.10 -9.55 -8.87
CA ALA A 246 -0.04 -8.13 -8.63
C ALA A 246 -1.24 -7.82 -7.73
N ARG A 247 -2.39 -8.47 -7.98
CA ARG A 247 -3.57 -8.35 -7.12
C ARG A 247 -3.27 -8.80 -5.69
N GLY A 248 -2.61 -9.94 -5.49
CA GLY A 248 -2.20 -10.44 -4.16
C GLY A 248 -1.33 -9.44 -3.40
N VAL A 249 -0.32 -8.87 -4.07
CA VAL A 249 0.57 -7.85 -3.48
C VAL A 249 -0.21 -6.59 -3.09
N PHE A 250 -1.12 -6.11 -3.93
CA PHE A 250 -1.95 -4.95 -3.62
C PHE A 250 -2.94 -5.22 -2.47
N GLU A 251 -3.54 -6.40 -2.41
CA GLU A 251 -4.40 -6.80 -1.29
C GLU A 251 -3.60 -6.87 0.02
N GLN A 252 -2.37 -7.36 -0.01
CA GLN A 252 -1.46 -7.37 1.14
C GLN A 252 -1.15 -5.95 1.62
N MET A 253 -0.78 -5.05 0.70
CA MET A 253 -0.56 -3.63 1.02
C MET A 253 -1.81 -2.99 1.63
N GLY A 254 -2.98 -3.27 1.07
CA GLY A 254 -4.27 -2.77 1.59
C GLY A 254 -4.54 -3.19 3.03
N ARG A 255 -4.26 -4.45 3.37
CA ARG A 255 -4.38 -4.95 4.76
C ARG A 255 -3.40 -4.26 5.70
N LYS A 256 -2.15 -4.05 5.28
CA LYS A 256 -1.15 -3.31 6.08
C LYS A 256 -1.61 -1.87 6.30
N GLU A 257 -2.02 -1.18 5.24
CA GLU A 257 -2.38 0.23 5.23
C GLU A 257 -3.69 0.52 5.96
N GLY A 258 -4.70 -0.36 5.84
CA GLY A 258 -6.03 -0.15 6.41
C GLY A 258 -6.32 -0.89 7.73
N VAL A 259 -5.44 -1.78 8.16
CA VAL A 259 -5.59 -2.51 9.44
C VAL A 259 -4.38 -2.35 10.33
N ILE A 260 -3.18 -2.66 9.81
CA ILE A 260 -1.99 -2.72 10.66
C ILE A 260 -1.49 -1.33 11.05
N PHE A 261 -1.38 -0.38 10.13
CA PHE A 261 -0.93 0.98 10.46
C PHE A 261 -1.90 1.74 11.37
N PRO A 262 -3.24 1.67 11.19
CA PRO A 262 -4.19 2.22 12.17
C PRO A 262 -4.03 1.59 13.56
N ALA A 263 -3.91 0.26 13.64
CA ALA A 263 -3.66 -0.41 14.92
C ALA A 263 -2.33 -0.01 15.54
N ALA A 264 -1.25 0.10 14.75
CA ALA A 264 0.05 0.56 15.23
C ALA A 264 -0.05 1.95 15.86
N ARG A 265 -0.77 2.89 15.24
CA ARG A 265 -0.98 4.23 15.80
C ARG A 265 -1.72 4.21 17.13
N ARG A 266 -2.64 3.27 17.30
CA ARG A 266 -3.44 3.12 18.52
C ARG A 266 -2.65 2.50 19.67
N TYR A 267 -1.81 1.50 19.39
CA TYR A 267 -1.20 0.67 20.43
C TYR A 267 0.30 0.93 20.65
N LEU A 268 1.01 1.53 19.70
CA LEU A 268 2.42 1.91 19.88
C LEU A 268 2.54 3.27 20.57
N GLY A 269 3.40 3.31 21.59
CA GLY A 269 3.69 4.54 22.35
C GLY A 269 4.77 5.41 21.68
N ASP A 270 5.04 6.58 22.25
CA ASP A 270 6.03 7.52 21.70
C ASP A 270 7.45 6.94 21.69
N ALA A 271 7.80 6.14 22.70
CA ALA A 271 9.09 5.45 22.75
C ALA A 271 9.23 4.40 21.64
N ASP A 272 8.16 3.67 21.31
CA ASP A 272 8.16 2.68 20.22
C ASP A 272 8.37 3.37 18.87
N TRP A 273 7.66 4.48 18.65
CA TRP A 273 7.80 5.26 17.42
C TRP A 273 9.17 5.92 17.29
N ALA A 274 9.74 6.43 18.39
CA ALA A 274 11.09 6.98 18.39
C ALA A 274 12.15 5.92 18.07
N ALA A 275 11.99 4.70 18.59
CA ALA A 275 12.87 3.58 18.27
C ALA A 275 12.80 3.17 16.79
N LEU A 276 11.60 3.11 16.21
CA LEU A 276 11.42 2.87 14.76
C LEU A 276 11.99 3.99 13.90
N ASP A 277 11.88 5.24 14.37
CA ASP A 277 12.35 6.40 13.62
C ASP A 277 13.89 6.49 13.60
N ALA A 278 14.54 6.10 14.70
CA ALA A 278 16.00 6.03 14.80
C ALA A 278 16.61 4.93 13.90
N GLY A 279 15.84 3.90 13.56
CA GLY A 279 16.30 2.76 12.77
C GLY A 279 17.16 1.77 13.58
N PRO A 280 17.58 0.64 12.98
CA PRO A 280 18.46 -0.31 13.65
C PRO A 280 19.81 0.35 13.99
N PRO A 281 20.41 0.02 15.16
CA PRO A 281 21.75 0.51 15.49
C PRO A 281 22.77 0.06 14.42
N ALA A 282 23.73 0.93 14.11
CA ALA A 282 24.70 0.77 13.03
C ALA A 282 25.51 -0.55 13.08
N ASP A 283 25.61 -1.17 14.25
CA ASP A 283 26.41 -2.37 14.50
C ASP A 283 25.84 -3.66 13.86
N MET A 284 24.63 -3.62 13.30
CA MET A 284 24.03 -4.76 12.59
C MET A 284 24.31 -4.77 11.07
N ASN A 285 24.94 -3.73 10.51
CA ASN A 285 25.28 -3.63 9.09
C ASN A 285 26.71 -4.10 8.76
N THR A 286 27.51 -4.48 9.75
CA THR A 286 28.85 -5.03 9.56
C THR A 286 28.82 -6.56 9.65
N ASN A 287 28.37 -7.23 8.59
CA ASN A 287 28.69 -8.65 8.40
C ASN A 287 28.92 -9.00 6.92
N THR A 288 29.47 -8.04 6.17
CA THR A 288 29.76 -8.18 4.74
C THR A 288 31.22 -7.94 4.38
N ASN A 289 32.15 -8.00 5.35
CA ASN A 289 33.57 -7.80 5.06
C ASN A 289 34.50 -8.73 5.84
N GLU A 290 34.14 -10.00 5.95
CA GLU A 290 35.03 -11.03 6.53
C GLU A 290 35.11 -12.27 5.62
N THR A 291 35.53 -12.10 4.37
CA THR A 291 35.99 -13.24 3.55
C THR A 291 37.13 -12.93 2.56
N ASP A 292 37.90 -11.85 2.72
CA ASP A 292 39.02 -11.57 1.77
C ASP A 292 40.42 -11.45 2.38
N ASP A 293 40.59 -11.52 3.71
CA ASP A 293 41.92 -11.47 4.34
C ASP A 293 42.52 -12.84 4.73
N ALA A 294 41.83 -13.95 4.45
CA ALA A 294 42.34 -15.30 4.78
C ALA A 294 43.07 -16.02 3.62
N ARG A 295 43.33 -15.36 2.48
CA ARG A 295 44.02 -15.98 1.32
C ARG A 295 45.38 -15.36 0.95
N ARG A 296 45.97 -14.53 1.81
CA ARG A 296 47.35 -13.99 1.60
C ARG A 296 48.36 -14.37 2.67
N ALA A 297 48.04 -15.33 3.52
CA ALA A 297 49.01 -15.99 4.37
C ALA A 297 48.92 -17.51 4.12
N SER A 298 50.05 -18.09 3.72
CA SER A 298 50.27 -19.49 3.30
C SER A 298 49.99 -19.83 1.84
N ASP A 299 51.11 -19.84 1.12
CA ASP A 299 51.52 -20.65 -0.05
C ASP A 299 51.88 -19.87 -1.32
#